data_AF-A0A5N7C4M6-F1
#
_entry.id   AF-A0A5N7C4M6-F1
#
_cell.length_a   1.000
_cell.length_b   1.000
_cell.length_c   1.000
_cell.angle_alpha   90.00
_cell.angle_beta   90.00
_cell.angle_gamma   90.00
#
_symmetry.space_group_name_H-M   'P 1'
#
loop_
_entity.id
_entity.type
_entity.pdbx_description
1 polymer ?
#
loop_
_entity_poly.entity_id
_entity_poly.type
_entity_poly.pdbx_seq_one_letter_code
_entity_poly.pdbx_strand_id
1 'polypeptide(L)'
;MSLVHSQGLEMEWSEARHRLFNGLRLSAIIHSIGTRKPTYLGTPEWTSIPWRKGKKQPKQYLFDLMAEIPALLEAMDSVNVTSDISQSLARLHEVCERYMYLAQRLYAWYETYMTDHPSKGHWEQPSRLPSVSPNERSPPTCIGFPDHDTGHIHLLYWTSHVLLFSNIGMVYESCVTNAPHGAHISLPPFPCDIQEMHGMALNIARSAEYFLEPKAISLGACIISFPASIAFGYFEYYNLPECDWFRQIFRYIKTFGIDVEGFLDAVASETSGFSSRREGQMGRAWRPSQSTKWDVSIRTIPNCMIDGFSDCPVYEQLQYSGGSRAVGLFHYLLSRDDGLMRQVMINFATSATFEGLTQSRFQSHVPQLIAGFSLYWALQVCDHHLYFGGTQFARSFLPRIDGVLDFFDSHIDSMLYAYVLQQVARLVHNIGRPGYATEYETRALALQQAIRAHCYGGHFFTDSTADIADDLSYSQHCQAFAVISWTARPDDRARLLTESFADPHFSKCSCMMQFCALWALPLAGDEVYESFWPRLLDSWRKMLANNLTTWEEVDVRQRSDCHAWSSVPIYEYCTELAGIRPIAPGSTKVLFKPRLGLNQEVQATIAAGKDNIAIISWATEH
;
A
#
# COMPACT_ATOMS: atom_id res chain seq x y z
N MET A 1 -18.39 0.32 8.79
CA MET A 1 -19.75 0.89 8.83
C MET A 1 -20.76 0.20 7.92
N SER A 2 -20.35 -0.42 6.81
CA SER A 2 -21.26 -1.08 5.84
C SER A 2 -22.16 -2.18 6.44
N LEU A 3 -21.68 -2.92 7.44
CA LEU A 3 -22.48 -3.91 8.17
C LEU A 3 -23.65 -3.28 8.96
N VAL A 4 -23.43 -2.12 9.60
CA VAL A 4 -24.50 -1.43 10.35
C VAL A 4 -25.54 -0.85 9.40
N HIS A 5 -25.06 -0.35 8.25
CA HIS A 5 -25.90 0.18 7.18
C HIS A 5 -26.76 -0.91 6.52
N SER A 6 -26.18 -2.06 6.18
CA SER A 6 -26.89 -3.16 5.50
C SER A 6 -27.98 -3.80 6.37
N GLN A 7 -27.85 -3.73 7.70
CA GLN A 7 -28.88 -4.19 8.64
C GLN A 7 -30.13 -3.28 8.69
N GLY A 8 -30.06 -2.07 8.14
CA GLY A 8 -31.17 -1.11 8.11
C GLY A 8 -31.48 -0.44 9.47
N LEU A 9 -32.03 0.77 9.44
CA LEU A 9 -32.30 1.57 10.64
C LEU A 9 -33.41 1.02 11.54
N GLU A 10 -34.32 0.20 10.98
CA GLU A 10 -35.49 -0.37 11.64
C GLU A 10 -35.18 -1.60 12.51
N MET A 11 -34.03 -2.24 12.30
CA MET A 11 -33.59 -3.35 13.15
C MET A 11 -33.26 -2.84 14.57
N GLU A 12 -33.48 -3.68 15.59
CA GLU A 12 -33.28 -3.28 16.98
C GLU A 12 -31.84 -2.79 17.27
N TRP A 13 -31.73 -1.70 18.03
CA TRP A 13 -30.47 -1.10 18.48
C TRP A 13 -29.99 -1.75 19.78
N SER A 14 -29.35 -2.92 19.64
CA SER A 14 -28.68 -3.58 20.77
C SER A 14 -27.47 -2.78 21.26
N GLU A 15 -27.03 -3.03 22.49
CA GLU A 15 -25.86 -2.36 23.06
C GLU A 15 -24.59 -2.57 22.23
N ALA A 16 -24.38 -3.79 21.72
CA ALA A 16 -23.25 -4.12 20.85
C ALA A 16 -23.30 -3.33 19.52
N ARG A 17 -24.49 -3.22 18.92
CA ARG A 17 -24.69 -2.44 17.69
C ARG A 17 -24.42 -0.96 17.93
N HIS A 18 -24.85 -0.43 19.07
CA HIS A 18 -24.56 0.93 19.50
C HIS A 18 -23.07 1.19 19.67
N ARG A 19 -22.34 0.29 20.35
CA ARG A 19 -20.89 0.42 20.53
C ARG A 19 -20.15 0.38 19.20
N LEU A 20 -20.55 -0.50 18.28
CA LEU A 20 -19.93 -0.61 16.97
C LEU A 20 -20.25 0.60 16.07
N PHE A 21 -21.48 1.09 16.09
CA PHE A 21 -21.87 2.34 15.43
C PHE A 21 -21.04 3.51 15.95
N ASN A 22 -20.97 3.68 17.27
CA ASN A 22 -20.22 4.78 17.90
C ASN A 22 -18.71 4.70 17.64
N GLY A 23 -18.12 3.50 17.72
CA GLY A 23 -16.69 3.29 17.54
C GLY A 23 -16.21 3.51 16.10
N LEU A 24 -17.06 3.24 15.11
CA LEU A 24 -16.69 3.35 13.69
C LEU A 24 -17.17 4.63 13.01
N ARG A 25 -18.02 5.43 13.66
CA ARG A 25 -18.65 6.61 13.05
C ARG A 25 -17.63 7.66 12.60
N LEU A 26 -16.67 7.98 13.46
CA LEU A 26 -15.64 8.97 13.15
C LEU A 26 -14.78 8.55 11.96
N SER A 27 -14.35 7.28 11.92
CA SER A 27 -13.56 6.74 10.81
C SER A 27 -14.32 6.83 9.47
N ALA A 28 -15.62 6.54 9.47
CA ALA A 28 -16.44 6.69 8.27
C ALA A 28 -16.63 8.15 7.83
N ILE A 29 -16.76 9.09 8.79
CA ILE A 29 -16.80 10.53 8.49
C ILE A 29 -15.46 10.99 7.90
N ILE A 30 -14.33 10.61 8.50
CA ILE A 30 -12.98 10.94 8.00
C ILE A 30 -12.78 10.41 6.58
N HIS A 31 -13.19 9.17 6.30
CA HIS A 31 -13.13 8.61 4.95
C HIS A 31 -13.99 9.40 3.95
N SER A 32 -15.19 9.83 4.34
CA SER A 32 -16.04 10.69 3.51
C SER A 32 -15.46 12.09 3.30
N ILE A 33 -14.74 12.63 4.29
CA ILE A 33 -13.97 13.88 4.16
C ILE A 33 -12.87 13.71 3.11
N GLY A 34 -12.09 12.62 3.17
CA GLY A 34 -11.04 12.32 2.19
C GLY A 34 -11.56 12.15 0.77
N THR A 35 -12.57 11.30 0.60
CA THR A 35 -13.23 11.10 -0.71
C THR A 35 -14.06 12.29 -1.17
N ARG A 36 -14.25 13.31 -0.32
CA ARG A 36 -15.09 14.50 -0.55
C ARG A 36 -16.49 14.11 -1.02
N LYS A 37 -17.04 13.02 -0.48
CA LYS A 37 -18.38 12.52 -0.82
C LYS A 37 -19.32 12.59 0.38
N PRO A 38 -20.56 13.07 0.20
CA PRO A 38 -21.57 13.09 1.26
C PRO A 38 -21.72 11.73 1.94
N THR A 39 -21.90 11.76 3.26
CA THR A 39 -22.12 10.54 4.05
C THR A 39 -23.57 10.45 4.50
N TYR A 40 -24.15 9.25 4.42
CA TYR A 40 -25.50 9.00 4.96
C TYR A 40 -25.56 9.25 6.48
N LEU A 41 -24.41 9.27 7.17
CA LEU A 41 -24.31 9.47 8.62
C LEU A 41 -24.73 10.88 9.08
N GLY A 42 -24.81 11.85 8.16
CA GLY A 42 -25.30 13.20 8.41
C GLY A 42 -26.81 13.38 8.18
N THR A 43 -27.51 12.34 7.73
CA THR A 43 -28.96 12.44 7.46
C THR A 43 -29.79 12.50 8.76
N PRO A 44 -30.99 13.10 8.75
CA PRO A 44 -31.86 13.17 9.93
C PRO A 44 -32.15 11.80 10.55
N GLU A 45 -32.27 10.76 9.74
CA GLU A 45 -32.55 9.41 10.16
C GLU A 45 -31.36 8.83 10.96
N TRP A 46 -30.15 8.98 10.45
CA TRP A 46 -28.93 8.45 11.07
C TRP A 46 -28.42 9.28 12.26
N THR A 47 -28.83 10.54 12.35
CA THR A 47 -28.56 11.38 13.52
C THR A 47 -29.62 11.21 14.61
N SER A 48 -30.81 10.67 14.33
CA SER A 48 -31.89 10.55 15.33
C SER A 48 -32.21 9.12 15.76
N ILE A 49 -32.45 8.21 14.81
CA ILE A 49 -32.96 6.85 15.06
C ILE A 49 -32.05 6.03 15.96
N PRO A 50 -30.72 6.02 15.78
CA PRO A 50 -29.83 5.30 16.68
C PRO A 50 -30.03 5.71 18.14
N TRP A 51 -30.38 6.96 18.41
CA TRP A 51 -30.39 7.54 19.75
C TRP A 51 -31.76 7.54 20.42
N ARG A 52 -32.77 6.86 19.85
CA ARG A 52 -34.12 6.80 20.43
C ARG A 52 -34.16 6.18 21.84
N LYS A 53 -33.31 5.18 22.11
CA LYS A 53 -33.26 4.46 23.39
C LYS A 53 -32.13 4.93 24.33
N GLY A 54 -31.34 5.95 23.97
CA GLY A 54 -30.17 6.36 24.73
C GLY A 54 -29.78 7.84 24.59
N LYS A 55 -29.12 8.40 25.60
CA LYS A 55 -28.71 9.81 25.59
C LYS A 55 -27.41 10.01 24.78
N LYS A 56 -27.46 10.89 23.78
CA LYS A 56 -26.26 11.37 23.08
C LYS A 56 -25.32 12.11 24.03
N GLN A 57 -24.03 11.83 23.94
CA GLN A 57 -22.97 12.58 24.60
C GLN A 57 -22.52 13.74 23.71
N PRO A 58 -21.88 14.78 24.27
CA PRO A 58 -21.44 15.96 23.51
C PRO A 58 -20.66 15.63 22.24
N LYS A 59 -19.72 14.67 22.32
CA LYS A 59 -18.92 14.20 21.20
C LYS A 59 -19.73 13.68 20.01
N GLN A 60 -20.90 13.08 20.24
CA GLN A 60 -21.73 12.59 19.14
C GLN A 60 -22.51 13.69 18.44
N TYR A 61 -22.85 14.78 19.13
CA TYR A 61 -23.37 15.98 18.48
C TYR A 61 -22.30 16.64 17.59
N LEU A 62 -21.04 16.65 18.03
CA LEU A 62 -19.93 17.09 17.18
C LEU A 62 -19.78 16.20 15.94
N PHE A 63 -19.88 14.87 16.08
CA PHE A 63 -19.87 13.97 14.92
C PHE A 63 -21.02 14.22 13.95
N ASP A 64 -22.21 14.62 14.44
CA ASP A 64 -23.33 14.99 13.57
C ASP A 64 -22.96 16.20 12.70
N LEU A 65 -22.36 17.24 13.30
CA LEU A 65 -21.89 18.44 12.60
C LEU A 65 -20.76 18.10 11.61
N MET A 66 -19.79 17.28 12.02
CA MET A 66 -18.69 16.85 11.16
C MET A 66 -19.17 16.03 9.95
N ALA A 67 -20.28 15.28 10.07
CA ALA A 67 -20.83 14.50 8.97
C ALA A 67 -21.40 15.38 7.84
N GLU A 68 -21.61 16.68 8.07
CA GLU A 68 -22.04 17.65 7.04
C GLU A 68 -20.86 18.18 6.22
N ILE A 69 -19.63 18.13 6.75
CA ILE A 69 -18.42 18.64 6.11
C ILE A 69 -18.18 18.05 4.70
N PRO A 70 -18.27 16.73 4.47
CA PRO A 70 -18.02 16.15 3.15
C PRO A 70 -18.90 16.72 2.04
N ALA A 71 -20.18 16.98 2.33
CA ALA A 71 -21.10 17.54 1.35
C ALA A 71 -20.82 19.01 1.03
N LEU A 72 -20.24 19.75 1.99
CA LEU A 72 -19.77 21.11 1.79
C LEU A 72 -18.46 21.13 0.99
N LEU A 73 -17.54 20.19 1.24
CA LEU A 73 -16.34 20.01 0.42
C LEU A 73 -16.66 19.66 -1.04
N GLU A 74 -17.63 18.76 -1.28
CA GLU A 74 -18.09 18.46 -2.64
C GLU A 74 -18.67 19.70 -3.34
N ALA A 75 -19.43 20.52 -2.60
CA ALA A 75 -19.97 21.76 -3.12
C ALA A 75 -18.87 22.77 -3.46
N MET A 76 -17.82 22.86 -2.64
CA MET A 76 -16.62 23.68 -2.90
C MET A 76 -15.92 23.25 -4.20
N ASP A 77 -15.79 21.94 -4.47
CA ASP A 77 -15.19 21.45 -5.72
C ASP A 77 -16.00 21.86 -6.95
N SER A 78 -17.33 21.86 -6.81
CA SER A 78 -18.24 22.19 -7.91
C SER A 78 -18.12 23.64 -8.41
N VAL A 79 -17.53 24.55 -7.61
CA VAL A 79 -17.32 25.96 -7.97
C VAL A 79 -16.43 26.10 -9.21
N ASN A 80 -15.40 25.26 -9.33
CA ASN A 80 -14.38 25.35 -10.39
C ASN A 80 -14.66 24.44 -11.60
N VAL A 81 -15.80 23.74 -11.64
CA VAL A 81 -16.13 22.78 -12.72
C VAL A 81 -16.65 23.47 -13.99
N THR A 82 -17.18 24.69 -13.87
CA THR A 82 -17.76 25.43 -14.99
C THR A 82 -16.81 26.51 -15.51
N SER A 83 -16.77 26.70 -16.82
CA SER A 83 -16.04 27.80 -17.46
C SER A 83 -16.81 29.13 -17.43
N ASP A 84 -18.06 29.12 -16.97
CA ASP A 84 -18.90 30.31 -16.81
C ASP A 84 -18.69 30.95 -15.43
N ILE A 85 -18.01 32.09 -15.42
CA ILE A 85 -17.67 32.87 -14.22
C ILE A 85 -18.93 33.25 -13.41
N SER A 86 -20.06 33.54 -14.08
CA SER A 86 -21.29 33.94 -13.38
C SER A 86 -21.87 32.78 -12.59
N GLN A 87 -21.80 31.56 -13.13
CA GLN A 87 -22.22 30.34 -12.45
C GLN A 87 -21.26 29.95 -11.33
N SER A 88 -19.94 30.10 -11.54
CA SER A 88 -18.95 29.89 -10.47
C SER A 88 -19.17 30.84 -9.31
N LEU A 89 -19.44 32.13 -9.56
CA LEU A 89 -19.72 33.12 -8.51
C LEU A 89 -21.03 32.82 -7.76
N ALA A 90 -22.08 32.38 -8.46
CA ALA A 90 -23.33 31.97 -7.82
C ALA A 90 -23.13 30.74 -6.90
N ARG A 91 -22.37 29.74 -7.36
CA ARG A 91 -22.00 28.56 -6.56
C ARG A 91 -21.13 28.95 -5.36
N LEU A 92 -20.18 29.86 -5.56
CA LEU A 92 -19.34 30.38 -4.48
C LEU A 92 -20.17 31.06 -3.39
N HIS A 93 -21.18 31.84 -3.78
CA HIS A 93 -22.10 32.47 -2.82
C HIS A 93 -22.86 31.43 -2.00
N GLU A 94 -23.43 30.41 -2.64
CA GLU A 94 -24.12 29.30 -1.94
C GLU A 94 -23.19 28.55 -0.99
N VAL A 95 -21.95 28.27 -1.41
CA VAL A 95 -20.93 27.63 -0.58
C VAL A 95 -20.59 28.50 0.63
N CYS A 96 -20.49 29.82 0.47
CA CYS A 96 -20.24 30.74 1.58
C CYS A 96 -21.37 30.72 2.60
N GLU A 97 -22.63 30.75 2.16
CA GLU A 97 -23.79 30.68 3.07
C GLU A 97 -23.80 29.35 3.84
N ARG A 98 -23.57 28.23 3.15
CA ARG A 98 -23.51 26.89 3.76
C ARG A 98 -22.34 26.75 4.74
N TYR A 99 -21.18 27.31 4.40
CA TYR A 99 -20.02 27.39 5.30
C TYR A 99 -20.37 28.17 6.57
N MET A 100 -20.90 29.39 6.42
CA MET A 100 -21.25 30.26 7.56
C MET A 100 -22.26 29.59 8.48
N TYR A 101 -23.26 28.91 7.90
CA TYR A 101 -24.27 28.19 8.66
C TYR A 101 -23.67 27.04 9.48
N LEU A 102 -22.79 26.22 8.89
CA LEU A 102 -22.14 25.12 9.61
C LEU A 102 -21.15 25.63 10.66
N ALA A 103 -20.35 26.64 10.33
CA ALA A 103 -19.39 27.26 11.24
C ALA A 103 -20.10 27.84 12.47
N GLN A 104 -21.20 28.59 12.29
CA GLN A 104 -21.99 29.14 13.40
C GLN A 104 -22.54 28.05 14.31
N ARG A 105 -22.99 26.92 13.75
CA ARG A 105 -23.46 25.77 14.54
C ARG A 105 -22.33 25.10 15.31
N LEU A 106 -21.12 25.01 14.74
CA LEU A 106 -19.94 24.52 15.44
C LEU A 106 -19.56 25.44 16.62
N TYR A 107 -19.55 26.77 16.41
CA TYR A 107 -19.31 27.73 17.50
C TYR A 107 -20.34 27.63 18.62
N ALA A 108 -21.63 27.68 18.27
CA ALA A 108 -22.72 27.58 19.26
C ALA A 108 -22.68 26.27 20.04
N TRP A 109 -22.35 25.15 19.36
CA TRP A 109 -22.17 23.86 20.01
C TRP A 109 -21.00 23.89 20.99
N TYR A 110 -19.86 24.46 20.60
CA TYR A 110 -18.67 24.54 21.46
C TYR A 110 -18.87 25.46 22.68
N GLU A 111 -19.52 26.62 22.50
CA GLU A 111 -19.91 27.50 23.60
C GLU A 111 -20.83 26.80 24.60
N THR A 112 -21.82 26.06 24.09
CA THR A 112 -22.73 25.25 24.93
C THR A 112 -21.97 24.17 25.66
N TYR A 113 -21.08 23.44 24.98
CA TYR A 113 -20.24 22.41 25.58
C TYR A 113 -19.39 22.95 26.74
N MET A 114 -18.75 24.11 26.53
CA MET A 114 -17.91 24.77 27.53
C MET A 114 -18.73 25.33 28.70
N THR A 115 -19.96 25.80 28.46
CA THR A 115 -20.87 26.29 29.49
C THR A 115 -21.40 25.15 30.36
N ASP A 116 -21.81 24.04 29.74
CA ASP A 116 -22.37 22.88 30.43
C ASP A 116 -21.28 22.06 31.16
N HIS A 117 -20.04 22.12 30.70
CA HIS A 117 -18.92 21.33 31.23
C HIS A 117 -17.69 22.21 31.51
N PRO A 118 -17.74 23.15 32.47
CA PRO A 118 -16.64 24.09 32.72
C PRO A 118 -15.34 23.41 33.16
N SER A 119 -15.40 22.20 33.71
CA SER A 119 -14.23 21.38 34.09
C SER A 119 -13.56 20.68 32.90
N LYS A 120 -14.17 20.73 31.70
CA LYS A 120 -13.72 20.07 30.47
C LYS A 120 -12.98 21.03 29.52
N GLY A 121 -12.46 22.14 30.05
CA GLY A 121 -11.59 23.05 29.32
C GLY A 121 -10.17 22.53 29.11
N HIS A 122 -9.37 23.28 28.37
CA HIS A 122 -7.95 23.03 28.16
C HIS A 122 -7.13 24.13 28.87
N TRP A 123 -5.86 23.84 29.20
CA TRP A 123 -4.95 24.82 29.81
C TRP A 123 -3.59 24.80 29.13
N GLU A 124 -2.85 25.90 29.28
CA GLU A 124 -1.48 25.98 28.79
C GLU A 124 -0.49 25.52 29.86
N GLN A 125 0.53 24.77 29.47
CA GLN A 125 1.62 24.34 30.33
C GLN A 125 2.97 24.39 29.59
N PRO A 126 4.11 24.45 30.30
CA PRO A 126 5.42 24.47 29.63
C PRO A 126 5.68 23.20 28.82
N SER A 127 6.21 23.35 27.60
CA SER A 127 6.61 22.20 26.77
C SER A 127 7.80 21.46 27.37
N ARG A 128 7.77 20.13 27.31
CA ARG A 128 8.81 19.20 27.80
C ARG A 128 9.56 18.50 26.66
N LEU A 129 9.22 18.80 25.40
CA LEU A 129 9.92 18.25 24.25
C LEU A 129 11.37 18.80 24.23
N PRO A 130 12.39 17.94 24.11
CA PRO A 130 13.77 18.39 24.07
C PRO A 130 14.01 19.23 22.80
N SER A 131 14.55 20.44 22.96
CA SER A 131 14.99 21.25 21.83
C SER A 131 16.16 20.54 21.13
N VAL A 132 15.96 20.12 19.89
CA VAL A 132 16.92 19.30 19.13
C VAL A 132 17.97 20.16 18.42
N SER A 133 17.74 21.48 18.28
CA SER A 133 18.66 22.41 17.61
C SER A 133 18.47 23.88 18.07
N PRO A 134 19.54 24.68 18.16
CA PRO A 134 19.46 26.12 18.50
C PRO A 134 18.67 26.97 17.49
N ASN A 135 18.46 26.48 16.28
CA ASN A 135 17.78 27.19 15.19
C ASN A 135 16.30 26.79 15.03
N GLU A 136 15.80 25.80 15.77
CA GLU A 136 14.42 25.31 15.64
C GLU A 136 13.52 25.97 16.71
N ARG A 137 12.46 26.68 16.26
CA ARG A 137 11.51 27.39 17.14
C ARG A 137 10.44 26.43 17.67
N SER A 138 10.73 25.68 18.72
CA SER A 138 9.68 24.98 19.48
C SER A 138 8.84 26.00 20.27
N PRO A 139 7.50 25.90 20.29
CA PRO A 139 6.69 26.79 21.12
C PRO A 139 6.98 26.57 22.61
N PRO A 140 6.99 27.63 23.42
CA PRO A 140 7.34 27.53 24.84
C PRO A 140 6.31 26.75 25.67
N THR A 141 5.10 26.55 25.13
CA THR A 141 3.96 25.97 25.85
C THR A 141 3.18 24.97 25.00
N CYS A 142 2.73 23.89 25.63
CA CYS A 142 1.82 22.89 25.10
C CYS A 142 0.44 22.98 25.79
N ILE A 143 -0.57 22.33 25.22
CA ILE A 143 -1.94 22.30 25.75
C ILE A 143 -2.17 21.01 26.52
N GLY A 144 -2.67 21.13 27.74
CA GLY A 144 -3.12 20.02 28.57
C GLY A 144 -4.64 19.88 28.58
N PHE A 145 -5.11 18.63 28.79
CA PHE A 145 -6.53 18.30 28.90
C PHE A 145 -6.82 17.48 30.16
N PRO A 146 -8.04 17.57 30.73
CA PRO A 146 -8.45 16.78 31.90
C PRO A 146 -8.38 15.27 31.64
N ASP A 147 -8.71 14.87 30.41
CA ASP A 147 -8.64 13.49 29.92
C ASP A 147 -8.59 13.45 28.39
N HIS A 148 -8.24 12.28 27.85
CA HIS A 148 -8.09 12.05 26.40
C HIS A 148 -9.40 12.25 25.61
N ASP A 149 -10.56 11.96 26.18
CA ASP A 149 -11.83 12.13 25.46
C ASP A 149 -12.15 13.61 25.30
N THR A 150 -11.93 14.38 26.36
CA THR A 150 -12.01 15.85 26.37
C THR A 150 -11.08 16.44 25.34
N GLY A 151 -9.80 16.05 25.35
CA GLY A 151 -8.85 16.55 24.36
C GLY A 151 -9.20 16.17 22.92
N HIS A 152 -9.74 14.97 22.70
CA HIS A 152 -10.20 14.55 21.37
C HIS A 152 -11.38 15.41 20.89
N ILE A 153 -12.30 15.79 21.79
CA ILE A 153 -13.40 16.71 21.46
C ILE A 153 -12.87 18.07 21.00
N HIS A 154 -11.92 18.67 21.75
CA HIS A 154 -11.29 19.94 21.38
C HIS A 154 -10.56 19.85 20.03
N LEU A 155 -9.77 18.80 19.83
CA LEU A 155 -9.07 18.55 18.57
C LEU A 155 -10.03 18.51 17.39
N LEU A 156 -11.09 17.71 17.46
CA LEU A 156 -12.06 17.57 16.36
C LEU A 156 -12.80 18.86 16.07
N TYR A 157 -13.12 19.65 17.09
CA TYR A 157 -13.72 20.97 16.93
C TYR A 157 -12.80 21.90 16.14
N TRP A 158 -11.54 22.06 16.57
CA TRP A 158 -10.55 22.86 15.84
C TRP A 158 -10.30 22.35 14.43
N THR A 159 -10.18 21.02 14.26
CA THR A 159 -9.97 20.39 12.95
C THR A 159 -11.13 20.68 12.00
N SER A 160 -12.37 20.68 12.49
CA SER A 160 -13.54 20.99 11.67
C SER A 160 -13.47 22.41 11.10
N HIS A 161 -13.09 23.39 11.92
CA HIS A 161 -12.92 24.78 11.48
C HIS A 161 -11.74 24.95 10.52
N VAL A 162 -10.55 24.43 10.86
CA VAL A 162 -9.35 24.53 10.03
C VAL A 162 -9.58 23.91 8.65
N LEU A 163 -10.26 22.76 8.60
CA LEU A 163 -10.57 22.06 7.35
C LEU A 163 -11.52 22.86 6.46
N LEU A 164 -12.61 23.40 7.03
CA LEU A 164 -13.55 24.22 6.28
C LEU A 164 -12.90 25.52 5.78
N PHE A 165 -12.08 26.15 6.63
CA PHE A 165 -11.36 27.38 6.31
C PHE A 165 -10.33 27.20 5.19
N SER A 166 -9.46 26.19 5.30
CA SER A 166 -8.41 25.98 4.31
C SER A 166 -8.99 25.74 2.91
N ASN A 167 -10.05 24.93 2.84
CA ASN A 167 -10.71 24.60 1.58
C ASN A 167 -11.47 25.80 0.98
N ILE A 168 -12.17 26.61 1.78
CA ILE A 168 -12.82 27.81 1.24
C ILE A 168 -11.79 28.86 0.79
N GLY A 169 -10.68 29.00 1.50
CA GLY A 169 -9.55 29.84 1.09
C GLY A 169 -8.99 29.46 -0.28
N MET A 170 -8.77 28.16 -0.52
CA MET A 170 -8.32 27.64 -1.82
C MET A 170 -9.32 27.89 -2.95
N VAL A 171 -10.64 27.80 -2.68
CA VAL A 171 -11.67 28.11 -3.68
C VAL A 171 -11.61 29.59 -4.06
N TYR A 172 -11.49 30.48 -3.08
CA TYR A 172 -11.35 31.93 -3.31
C TYR A 172 -10.11 32.25 -4.14
N GLU A 173 -8.97 31.66 -3.80
CA GLU A 173 -7.72 31.80 -4.54
C GLU A 173 -7.88 31.32 -5.99
N SER A 174 -8.47 30.14 -6.20
CA SER A 174 -8.78 29.60 -7.53
C SER A 174 -9.66 30.54 -8.36
N CYS A 175 -10.70 31.15 -7.76
CA CYS A 175 -11.56 32.10 -8.46
C CYS A 175 -10.80 33.37 -8.89
N VAL A 176 -9.82 33.82 -8.11
CA VAL A 176 -8.96 34.97 -8.48
C VAL A 176 -7.99 34.58 -9.59
N THR A 177 -7.33 33.42 -9.49
CA THR A 177 -6.33 32.98 -10.46
C THR A 177 -6.91 32.61 -11.82
N ASN A 178 -8.13 32.07 -11.86
CA ASN A 178 -8.82 31.69 -13.11
C ASN A 178 -9.55 32.86 -13.79
N ALA A 179 -9.47 34.07 -13.23
CA ALA A 179 -10.04 35.28 -13.81
C ALA A 179 -9.37 35.64 -15.15
N PRO A 180 -10.13 35.97 -16.22
CA PRO A 180 -9.57 36.54 -17.43
C PRO A 180 -8.79 37.83 -17.12
N HIS A 181 -7.61 37.99 -17.72
CA HIS A 181 -6.76 39.15 -17.47
C HIS A 181 -7.51 40.46 -17.78
N GLY A 182 -7.70 41.31 -16.77
CA GLY A 182 -8.41 42.59 -16.87
C GLY A 182 -9.91 42.55 -16.53
N ALA A 183 -10.47 41.41 -16.16
CA ALA A 183 -11.85 41.32 -15.66
C ALA A 183 -11.94 41.76 -14.18
N HIS A 184 -12.80 42.74 -13.87
CA HIS A 184 -13.17 43.05 -12.48
C HIS A 184 -14.14 42.00 -11.95
N ILE A 185 -13.65 41.07 -11.13
CA ILE A 185 -14.49 40.07 -10.45
C ILE A 185 -14.86 40.61 -9.06
N SER A 186 -16.16 40.71 -8.78
CA SER A 186 -16.67 41.04 -7.44
C SER A 186 -16.96 39.76 -6.66
N LEU A 187 -16.00 39.31 -5.86
CA LEU A 187 -16.15 38.14 -4.99
C LEU A 187 -17.04 38.46 -3.77
N PRO A 188 -17.80 37.49 -3.23
CA PRO A 188 -18.47 37.67 -1.94
C PRO A 188 -17.43 37.91 -0.83
N PRO A 189 -17.77 38.65 0.25
CA PRO A 189 -16.85 38.87 1.36
C PRO A 189 -16.32 37.56 1.92
N PHE A 190 -15.00 37.47 2.13
CA PHE A 190 -14.39 36.26 2.68
C PHE A 190 -14.96 36.00 4.09
N PRO A 191 -15.60 34.83 4.34
CA PRO A 191 -16.45 34.65 5.52
C PRO A 191 -15.70 34.28 6.80
N CYS A 192 -14.37 34.40 6.83
CA CYS A 192 -13.53 33.80 7.87
C CYS A 192 -12.56 34.79 8.51
N ASP A 193 -12.29 34.60 9.81
CA ASP A 193 -11.20 35.28 10.53
C ASP A 193 -9.90 34.44 10.45
N ILE A 194 -8.90 34.97 9.75
CA ILE A 194 -7.61 34.29 9.54
C ILE A 194 -6.86 34.08 10.86
N GLN A 195 -6.93 35.04 11.80
CA GLN A 195 -6.21 34.96 13.07
C GLN A 195 -6.78 33.85 13.96
N GLU A 196 -8.10 33.76 14.00
CA GLU A 196 -8.79 32.72 14.76
C GLU A 196 -8.44 31.32 14.22
N MET A 197 -8.46 31.14 12.90
CA MET A 197 -8.19 29.84 12.26
C MET A 197 -6.73 29.41 12.44
N HIS A 198 -5.79 30.35 12.30
CA HIS A 198 -4.39 30.12 12.62
C HIS A 198 -4.21 29.71 14.09
N GLY A 199 -4.93 30.36 15.01
CA GLY A 199 -4.98 29.99 16.43
C GLY A 199 -5.49 28.57 16.67
N MET A 200 -6.54 28.14 15.97
CA MET A 200 -7.05 26.76 16.06
C MET A 200 -6.06 25.73 15.50
N ALA A 201 -5.40 26.02 14.38
CA ALA A 201 -4.35 25.16 13.82
C ALA A 201 -3.16 25.04 14.80
N LEU A 202 -2.77 26.15 15.43
CA LEU A 202 -1.76 26.16 16.48
C LEU A 202 -2.19 25.32 17.69
N ASN A 203 -3.44 25.40 18.12
CA ASN A 203 -3.93 24.62 19.25
C ASN A 203 -3.87 23.11 18.98
N ILE A 204 -4.16 22.67 17.75
CA ILE A 204 -3.98 21.26 17.34
C ILE A 204 -2.52 20.86 17.51
N ALA A 205 -1.59 21.67 16.99
CA ALA A 205 -0.16 21.41 17.09
C ALA A 205 0.31 21.38 18.56
N ARG A 206 -0.16 22.33 19.39
CA ARG A 206 0.15 22.44 20.84
C ARG A 206 -0.39 21.28 21.67
N SER A 207 -1.36 20.55 21.14
CA SER A 207 -1.92 19.37 21.78
C SER A 207 -1.08 18.11 21.56
N ALA A 208 -0.14 18.12 20.60
CA ALA A 208 0.64 16.95 20.23
C ALA A 208 1.42 16.35 21.39
N GLU A 209 2.06 17.19 22.20
CA GLU A 209 2.84 16.69 23.32
C GLU A 209 1.99 15.90 24.33
N TYR A 210 0.76 16.36 24.62
CA TYR A 210 -0.14 15.68 25.55
C TYR A 210 -0.53 14.27 25.08
N PHE A 211 -0.88 14.12 23.80
CA PHE A 211 -1.30 12.84 23.25
C PHE A 211 -0.14 11.87 23.00
N LEU A 212 1.10 12.38 22.98
CA LEU A 212 2.29 11.59 22.68
C LEU A 212 3.13 11.32 23.92
N GLU A 213 2.60 11.57 25.11
CA GLU A 213 3.25 11.17 26.35
C GLU A 213 3.44 9.63 26.38
N PRO A 214 4.60 9.12 26.85
CA PRO A 214 4.94 7.70 26.79
C PRO A 214 3.91 6.74 27.39
N LYS A 215 3.12 7.22 28.37
CA LYS A 215 2.11 6.42 29.08
C LYS A 215 0.85 6.15 28.24
N ALA A 216 0.58 6.94 27.21
CA ALA A 216 -0.65 6.87 26.42
C ALA A 216 -0.43 6.87 24.90
N ILE A 217 0.83 6.81 24.46
CA ILE A 217 1.24 7.06 23.07
C ILE A 217 0.50 6.21 22.03
N SER A 218 0.17 4.95 22.33
CA SER A 218 -0.54 4.07 21.37
C SER A 218 -1.96 4.56 21.06
N LEU A 219 -2.71 4.97 22.09
CA LEU A 219 -4.06 5.50 21.93
C LEU A 219 -4.05 6.96 21.48
N GLY A 220 -3.14 7.75 22.06
CA GLY A 220 -3.04 9.17 21.76
C GLY A 220 -2.54 9.45 20.35
N ALA A 221 -1.64 8.64 19.80
CA ALA A 221 -1.28 8.70 18.38
C ALA A 221 -2.51 8.51 17.49
N CYS A 222 -3.33 7.48 17.72
CA CYS A 222 -4.56 7.27 16.94
C CYS A 222 -5.57 8.43 17.05
N ILE A 223 -5.62 9.11 18.20
CA ILE A 223 -6.50 10.26 18.41
C ILE A 223 -6.02 11.49 17.64
N ILE A 224 -4.72 11.79 17.70
CA ILE A 224 -4.20 13.05 17.15
C ILE A 224 -3.87 12.96 15.67
N SER A 225 -3.69 11.77 15.09
CA SER A 225 -3.24 11.67 13.70
C SER A 225 -4.11 12.46 12.72
N PHE A 226 -5.43 12.25 12.69
CA PHE A 226 -6.29 13.00 11.75
C PHE A 226 -6.22 14.53 11.97
N PRO A 227 -6.39 15.07 13.20
CA PRO A 227 -6.18 16.49 13.47
C PRO A 227 -4.81 17.02 13.04
N ALA A 228 -3.74 16.28 13.34
CA ALA A 228 -2.36 16.66 13.01
C ALA A 228 -2.14 16.73 11.50
N SER A 229 -2.71 15.82 10.70
CA SER A 229 -2.66 15.87 9.23
C SER A 229 -3.23 17.18 8.71
N ILE A 230 -4.41 17.56 9.21
CA ILE A 230 -5.13 18.74 8.75
C ILE A 230 -4.36 20.02 9.12
N ALA A 231 -3.87 20.11 10.35
CA ALA A 231 -3.08 21.26 10.79
C ALA A 231 -1.74 21.33 10.01
N PHE A 232 -1.06 20.21 9.82
CA PHE A 232 0.18 20.16 9.05
C PHE A 232 -0.03 20.60 7.59
N GLY A 233 -1.05 20.08 6.92
CA GLY A 233 -1.39 20.49 5.54
C GLY A 233 -1.71 21.99 5.43
N TYR A 234 -2.39 22.56 6.43
CA TYR A 234 -2.61 24.00 6.52
C TYR A 234 -1.27 24.78 6.62
N PHE A 235 -0.38 24.40 7.55
CA PHE A 235 0.90 25.08 7.71
C PHE A 235 1.80 24.93 6.47
N GLU A 236 1.76 23.76 5.83
CA GLU A 236 2.55 23.48 4.63
C GLU A 236 2.07 24.32 3.44
N TYR A 237 0.75 24.37 3.20
CA TYR A 237 0.15 25.14 2.10
C TYR A 237 0.52 26.63 2.18
N TYR A 238 0.46 27.22 3.38
CA TYR A 238 0.78 28.62 3.61
C TYR A 238 2.26 28.89 3.92
N ASN A 239 3.13 27.87 3.83
CA ASN A 239 4.57 27.94 4.09
C ASN A 239 4.90 28.58 5.46
N LEU A 240 4.23 28.11 6.50
CA LEU A 240 4.33 28.63 7.86
C LEU A 240 5.39 27.87 8.68
N PRO A 241 6.12 28.56 9.60
CA PRO A 241 7.25 27.98 10.34
C PRO A 241 6.85 26.82 11.27
N GLU A 242 5.59 26.71 11.65
CA GLU A 242 5.04 25.64 12.48
C GLU A 242 5.17 24.23 11.84
N CYS A 243 5.47 24.14 10.54
CA CYS A 243 5.81 22.89 9.87
C CYS A 243 6.99 22.16 10.54
N ASP A 244 8.01 22.90 10.98
CA ASP A 244 9.21 22.33 11.60
C ASP A 244 8.89 21.62 12.91
N TRP A 245 7.87 22.09 13.62
CA TRP A 245 7.42 21.48 14.85
C TRP A 245 6.71 20.15 14.63
N PHE A 246 5.83 20.05 13.62
CA PHE A 246 5.23 18.77 13.24
C PHE A 246 6.29 17.76 12.79
N ARG A 247 7.31 18.19 12.05
CA ARG A 247 8.44 17.32 11.68
C ARG A 247 9.19 16.78 12.91
N GLN A 248 9.31 17.56 13.98
CA GLN A 248 9.89 17.09 15.25
C GLN A 248 8.96 16.12 15.98
N ILE A 249 7.67 16.44 16.05
CA ILE A 249 6.64 15.58 16.61
C ILE A 249 6.65 14.22 15.91
N PHE A 250 6.61 14.18 14.57
CA PHE A 250 6.60 12.93 13.81
C PHE A 250 7.90 12.14 13.97
N ARG A 251 9.06 12.82 13.99
CA ARG A 251 10.36 12.19 14.34
C ARG A 251 10.33 11.56 15.73
N TYR A 252 9.76 12.25 16.73
CA TYR A 252 9.63 11.72 18.10
C TYR A 252 8.70 10.51 18.15
N ILE A 253 7.53 10.54 17.50
CA ILE A 253 6.59 9.40 17.48
C ILE A 253 7.21 8.18 16.78
N LYS A 254 8.01 8.40 15.73
CA LYS A 254 8.75 7.35 15.03
C LYS A 254 9.72 6.59 15.93
N THR A 255 10.27 7.23 16.97
CA THR A 255 11.11 6.54 17.98
C THR A 255 10.35 5.50 18.80
N PHE A 256 9.02 5.59 18.86
CA PHE A 256 8.15 4.61 19.53
C PHE A 256 7.58 3.56 18.56
N GLY A 257 8.07 3.52 17.31
CA GLY A 257 7.65 2.52 16.32
C GLY A 257 6.27 2.77 15.69
N ILE A 258 5.70 3.97 15.87
CA ILE A 258 4.46 4.40 15.21
C ILE A 258 4.87 5.37 14.10
N ASP A 259 4.69 4.98 12.83
CA ASP A 259 4.99 5.85 11.69
C ASP A 259 3.82 6.78 11.41
N VAL A 260 3.71 7.83 12.24
CA VAL A 260 2.69 8.86 12.03
C VAL A 260 2.97 9.62 10.74
N GLU A 261 4.22 9.86 10.34
CA GLU A 261 4.51 10.51 9.05
C GLU A 261 3.94 9.71 7.87
N GLY A 262 4.15 8.38 7.84
CA GLY A 262 3.53 7.50 6.84
C GLY A 262 2.00 7.42 6.94
N PHE A 263 1.42 7.47 8.14
CA PHE A 263 -0.04 7.53 8.33
C PHE A 263 -0.63 8.87 7.87
N LEU A 264 0.06 9.98 8.11
CA LEU A 264 -0.38 11.31 7.70
C LEU A 264 -0.16 11.54 6.21
N ASP A 265 0.89 10.97 5.61
CA ASP A 265 1.10 10.93 4.17
C ASP A 265 -0.03 10.10 3.50
N ALA A 266 -0.48 9.01 4.13
CA ALA A 266 -1.65 8.25 3.68
C ALA A 266 -2.95 9.07 3.81
N VAL A 267 -3.21 9.73 4.94
CA VAL A 267 -4.41 10.58 5.14
C VAL A 267 -4.38 11.84 4.28
N ALA A 268 -3.20 12.42 4.05
CA ALA A 268 -2.98 13.54 3.13
C ALA A 268 -3.15 13.11 1.68
N SER A 269 -2.72 11.90 1.30
CA SER A 269 -2.96 11.34 -0.04
C SER A 269 -4.44 11.03 -0.29
N GLU A 270 -5.21 10.71 0.75
CA GLU A 270 -6.67 10.57 0.67
C GLU A 270 -7.41 11.92 0.65
N THR A 271 -6.83 13.02 1.16
CA THR A 271 -7.51 14.33 1.29
C THR A 271 -7.02 15.39 0.32
N SER A 272 -5.83 15.22 -0.26
CA SER A 272 -5.25 16.11 -1.27
C SER A 272 -5.08 15.34 -2.57
N GLY A 273 -5.94 15.65 -3.54
CA GLY A 273 -5.70 15.27 -4.94
C GLY A 273 -4.47 15.94 -5.56
N PHE A 274 -3.64 16.65 -4.79
CA PHE A 274 -2.45 17.33 -5.25
C PHE A 274 -1.52 17.65 -4.05
N SER A 275 -0.42 16.93 -3.92
CA SER A 275 0.87 17.52 -3.57
C SER A 275 2.04 16.59 -3.93
N SER A 276 3.20 17.21 -4.08
CA SER A 276 4.42 16.73 -4.72
C SER A 276 4.88 15.33 -4.32
N ARG A 277 5.15 14.52 -5.35
CA ARG A 277 5.99 13.31 -5.29
C ARG A 277 7.25 13.59 -4.46
N ARG A 278 7.35 13.00 -3.27
CA ARG A 278 8.65 12.78 -2.65
C ARG A 278 9.37 11.77 -3.54
N GLU A 279 10.39 12.24 -4.26
CA GLU A 279 11.39 11.33 -4.83
C GLU A 279 11.98 10.54 -3.66
N GLY A 280 11.53 9.30 -3.50
CA GLY A 280 12.25 8.31 -2.72
C GLY A 280 13.68 8.30 -3.25
N GLN A 281 14.65 8.50 -2.37
CA GLN A 281 16.06 8.37 -2.70
C GLN A 281 16.34 6.91 -3.11
N MET A 282 16.01 6.55 -4.36
CA MET A 282 16.72 5.48 -5.06
C MET A 282 18.16 5.95 -5.13
N GLY A 283 19.05 5.27 -4.39
CA GLY A 283 20.48 5.36 -4.64
C GLY A 283 20.71 5.18 -6.13
N ARG A 284 21.59 6.00 -6.74
CA ARG A 284 21.87 5.96 -8.18
C ARG A 284 22.36 4.57 -8.58
N ALA A 285 21.45 3.66 -8.95
CA ALA A 285 21.77 2.39 -9.59
C ALA A 285 22.08 2.66 -11.07
N TRP A 286 23.23 2.17 -11.52
CA TRP A 286 23.80 2.41 -12.85
C TRP A 286 23.07 1.70 -14.00
N ARG A 287 23.30 2.19 -15.23
CA ARG A 287 22.61 1.89 -16.50
C ARG A 287 23.30 0.81 -17.35
N PRO A 288 22.68 -0.34 -17.66
CA PRO A 288 23.19 -1.28 -18.66
C PRO A 288 23.30 -0.64 -20.06
N SER A 289 24.19 -1.15 -20.92
CA SER A 289 24.35 -0.73 -22.33
C SER A 289 23.09 -0.92 -23.21
N GLN A 290 22.04 -1.57 -22.68
CA GLN A 290 20.66 -1.60 -23.21
C GLN A 290 19.75 -0.61 -22.46
N SER A 291 20.13 0.67 -22.47
CA SER A 291 19.60 1.73 -21.59
C SER A 291 18.07 1.84 -21.52
N THR A 292 17.35 1.57 -22.61
CA THR A 292 15.91 1.86 -22.67
C THR A 292 15.05 0.92 -21.82
N LYS A 293 15.31 -0.40 -21.79
CA LYS A 293 14.47 -1.34 -21.02
C LYS A 293 14.66 -1.15 -19.52
N TRP A 294 15.90 -0.95 -19.09
CA TRP A 294 16.20 -0.64 -17.70
C TRP A 294 15.50 0.66 -17.28
N ASP A 295 15.66 1.73 -18.06
CA ASP A 295 15.07 3.04 -17.76
C ASP A 295 13.52 2.98 -17.67
N VAL A 296 12.85 2.24 -18.55
CA VAL A 296 11.39 2.04 -18.49
C VAL A 296 10.97 1.22 -17.26
N SER A 297 11.76 0.21 -16.88
CA SER A 297 11.49 -0.58 -15.67
C SER A 297 11.63 0.26 -14.40
N ILE A 298 12.71 1.05 -14.30
CA ILE A 298 12.95 1.98 -13.19
C ILE A 298 11.90 3.08 -13.13
N ARG A 299 11.31 3.49 -14.28
CA ARG A 299 10.18 4.42 -14.30
C ARG A 299 8.87 3.77 -13.85
N THR A 300 8.66 2.49 -14.16
CA THR A 300 7.41 1.77 -13.88
C THR A 300 7.24 1.48 -12.39
N ILE A 301 8.30 1.01 -11.73
CA ILE A 301 8.23 0.55 -10.33
C ILE A 301 7.76 1.65 -9.35
N PRO A 302 8.37 2.85 -9.31
CA PRO A 302 7.96 3.90 -8.38
C PRO A 302 6.53 4.37 -8.60
N ASN A 303 6.02 4.35 -9.85
CA ASN A 303 4.62 4.71 -10.12
C ASN A 303 3.63 3.72 -9.48
N CYS A 304 4.07 2.51 -9.13
CA CYS A 304 3.23 1.48 -8.52
C CYS A 304 3.59 1.21 -7.05
N MET A 305 4.45 2.04 -6.45
CA MET A 305 4.80 1.99 -5.04
C MET A 305 4.18 3.21 -4.35
N ILE A 306 3.07 3.00 -3.66
CA ILE A 306 2.33 4.06 -2.95
C ILE A 306 2.47 3.79 -1.45
N ASP A 307 1.41 3.36 -0.78
CA ASP A 307 1.36 2.83 0.58
C ASP A 307 1.53 1.29 0.63
N GLY A 308 1.67 0.69 -0.56
CA GLY A 308 1.89 -0.72 -0.82
C GLY A 308 2.43 -0.94 -2.23
N PHE A 309 2.60 -2.21 -2.62
CA PHE A 309 2.87 -2.56 -4.02
C PHE A 309 1.55 -2.64 -4.79
N SER A 310 1.13 -1.50 -5.33
CA SER A 310 -0.03 -1.40 -6.20
C SER A 310 0.22 -2.14 -7.52
N ASP A 311 -0.83 -2.68 -8.12
CA ASP A 311 -0.79 -3.30 -9.44
C ASP A 311 -0.48 -2.26 -10.54
N CYS A 312 -1.22 -1.15 -10.54
CA CYS A 312 -1.09 -0.04 -11.47
C CYS A 312 -1.43 1.32 -10.81
N PRO A 313 -0.96 2.44 -11.36
CA PRO A 313 -1.26 3.77 -10.82
C PRO A 313 -2.63 4.32 -11.20
N VAL A 314 -3.28 3.78 -12.24
CA VAL A 314 -4.45 4.42 -12.85
C VAL A 314 -5.75 3.69 -12.54
N TYR A 315 -5.83 2.40 -12.82
CA TYR A 315 -7.11 1.70 -12.89
C TYR A 315 -7.57 1.14 -11.57
N GLU A 316 -6.83 0.18 -11.02
CA GLU A 316 -7.26 -0.56 -9.84
C GLU A 316 -6.66 0.03 -8.57
N GLN A 317 -5.36 0.37 -8.61
CA GLN A 317 -4.63 0.89 -7.46
C GLN A 317 -4.69 -0.07 -6.25
N LEU A 318 -4.67 -1.37 -6.53
CA LEU A 318 -4.89 -2.41 -5.54
C LEU A 318 -3.61 -3.20 -5.27
N GLN A 319 -3.31 -3.42 -4.00
CA GLN A 319 -2.21 -4.28 -3.59
C GLN A 319 -2.63 -5.75 -3.70
N TYR A 320 -2.28 -6.40 -4.80
CA TYR A 320 -2.46 -7.84 -5.00
C TYR A 320 -1.25 -8.65 -4.54
N SER A 321 -1.46 -9.72 -3.77
CA SER A 321 -0.37 -10.53 -3.20
C SER A 321 0.49 -11.20 -4.29
N GLY A 322 -0.13 -11.73 -5.34
CA GLY A 322 0.59 -12.34 -6.46
C GLY A 322 1.57 -11.38 -7.13
N GLY A 323 1.13 -10.15 -7.43
CA GLY A 323 1.97 -9.09 -8.00
C GLY A 323 3.02 -8.58 -7.02
N SER A 324 2.63 -8.38 -5.76
CA SER A 324 3.51 -7.87 -4.70
C SER A 324 4.78 -8.69 -4.53
N ARG A 325 4.70 -10.03 -4.67
CA ARG A 325 5.89 -10.89 -4.57
C ARG A 325 6.94 -10.56 -5.64
N ALA A 326 6.53 -10.47 -6.91
CA ALA A 326 7.43 -10.18 -8.01
C ALA A 326 8.04 -8.78 -7.86
N VAL A 327 7.20 -7.78 -7.60
CA VAL A 327 7.62 -6.39 -7.40
C VAL A 327 8.57 -6.25 -6.22
N GLY A 328 8.33 -6.99 -5.14
CA GLY A 328 9.23 -7.10 -4.00
C GLY A 328 10.63 -7.55 -4.36
N LEU A 329 10.74 -8.66 -5.10
CA LEU A 329 12.02 -9.17 -5.56
C LEU A 329 12.76 -8.18 -6.47
N PHE A 330 12.03 -7.41 -7.29
CA PHE A 330 12.62 -6.35 -8.10
C PHE A 330 13.15 -5.24 -7.19
N HIS A 331 12.35 -4.80 -6.22
CA HIS A 331 12.70 -3.76 -5.27
C HIS A 331 13.94 -4.14 -4.43
N TYR A 332 14.04 -5.39 -3.99
CA TYR A 332 15.18 -5.89 -3.19
C TYR A 332 16.53 -5.79 -3.92
N LEU A 333 16.53 -5.82 -5.25
CA LEU A 333 17.74 -5.73 -6.07
C LEU A 333 18.14 -4.27 -6.34
N LEU A 334 17.18 -3.34 -6.22
CA LEU A 334 17.37 -1.90 -6.44
C LEU A 334 17.64 -1.13 -5.15
N SER A 335 17.07 -1.59 -4.04
CA SER A 335 17.01 -0.88 -2.77
C SER A 335 17.39 -1.79 -1.62
N ARG A 336 18.07 -1.20 -0.62
CA ARG A 336 18.37 -1.85 0.66
C ARG A 336 17.25 -1.66 1.69
N ASP A 337 16.19 -0.93 1.33
CA ASP A 337 15.03 -0.71 2.17
C ASP A 337 13.99 -1.82 2.00
N ASP A 338 13.65 -2.49 3.10
CA ASP A 338 12.62 -3.53 3.16
C ASP A 338 11.32 -3.04 3.82
N GLY A 339 11.22 -1.76 4.19
CA GLY A 339 10.08 -1.19 4.92
C GLY A 339 8.73 -1.46 4.26
N LEU A 340 8.61 -1.11 2.98
CA LEU A 340 7.36 -1.28 2.23
C LEU A 340 6.94 -2.76 2.13
N MET A 341 7.91 -3.66 1.92
CA MET A 341 7.60 -5.09 1.82
C MET A 341 7.22 -5.69 3.17
N ARG A 342 7.84 -5.25 4.27
CA ARG A 342 7.39 -5.64 5.62
C ARG A 342 5.93 -5.24 5.85
N GLN A 343 5.54 -4.04 5.43
CA GLN A 343 4.16 -3.56 5.51
C GLN A 343 3.21 -4.42 4.65
N VAL A 344 3.59 -4.73 3.41
CA VAL A 344 2.84 -5.64 2.53
C VAL A 344 2.60 -7.00 3.18
N MET A 345 3.66 -7.61 3.74
CA MET A 345 3.58 -8.91 4.42
C MET A 345 2.65 -8.87 5.64
N ILE A 346 2.72 -7.79 6.44
CA ILE A 346 1.83 -7.58 7.59
C ILE A 346 0.38 -7.40 7.13
N ASN A 347 0.14 -6.59 6.10
CA ASN A 347 -1.18 -6.34 5.54
C ASN A 347 -1.87 -7.63 5.08
N PHE A 348 -1.19 -8.49 4.33
CA PHE A 348 -1.78 -9.77 3.96
C PHE A 348 -1.96 -10.71 5.15
N ALA A 349 -1.05 -10.70 6.12
CA ALA A 349 -1.18 -11.49 7.34
C ALA A 349 -2.39 -11.09 8.20
N THR A 350 -2.77 -9.80 8.21
CA THR A 350 -3.98 -9.32 8.91
C THR A 350 -5.26 -9.60 8.14
N SER A 351 -5.17 -9.85 6.84
CA SER A 351 -6.31 -10.22 5.99
C SER A 351 -6.74 -11.69 6.09
N ALA A 352 -6.03 -12.50 6.89
CA ALA A 352 -6.26 -13.93 7.02
C ALA A 352 -7.72 -14.26 7.44
N THR A 353 -8.35 -15.17 6.72
CA THR A 353 -9.70 -15.68 6.98
C THR A 353 -9.69 -16.78 8.03
N PHE A 354 -10.88 -17.18 8.47
CA PHE A 354 -11.04 -18.31 9.40
C PHE A 354 -10.58 -19.65 8.80
N GLU A 355 -10.50 -19.75 7.47
CA GLU A 355 -10.02 -20.93 6.74
C GLU A 355 -8.48 -20.95 6.62
N GLY A 356 -7.79 -19.91 7.09
CA GLY A 356 -6.33 -19.78 7.02
C GLY A 356 -5.82 -19.03 5.78
N LEU A 357 -6.68 -18.73 4.80
CA LEU A 357 -6.28 -18.02 3.58
C LEU A 357 -6.16 -16.51 3.77
N THR A 358 -5.22 -15.88 3.08
CA THR A 358 -5.15 -14.42 2.94
C THR A 358 -6.10 -13.92 1.85
N GLN A 359 -6.55 -12.67 1.93
CA GLN A 359 -7.20 -12.03 0.79
C GLN A 359 -6.23 -11.90 -0.39
N SER A 360 -6.76 -11.97 -1.62
CA SER A 360 -5.96 -11.80 -2.85
C SER A 360 -5.46 -10.37 -3.00
N ARG A 361 -6.27 -9.41 -2.56
CA ARG A 361 -5.97 -7.98 -2.53
C ARG A 361 -6.32 -7.39 -1.16
N PHE A 362 -5.43 -6.56 -0.61
CA PHE A 362 -5.64 -5.96 0.69
C PHE A 362 -4.72 -4.74 0.90
N GLN A 363 -5.21 -3.59 1.41
CA GLN A 363 -6.56 -3.31 1.94
C GLN A 363 -7.58 -3.06 0.81
N SER A 364 -8.80 -3.58 0.94
CA SER A 364 -9.86 -3.38 -0.05
C SER A 364 -11.25 -3.38 0.60
N HIS A 365 -12.17 -2.57 0.07
CA HIS A 365 -13.57 -2.55 0.52
C HIS A 365 -14.34 -3.83 0.17
N VAL A 366 -13.88 -4.58 -0.84
CA VAL A 366 -14.52 -5.81 -1.30
C VAL A 366 -13.59 -6.98 -1.02
N PRO A 367 -13.95 -7.87 -0.06
CA PRO A 367 -13.20 -9.08 0.17
C PRO A 367 -13.11 -9.92 -1.10
N GLN A 368 -11.90 -10.37 -1.42
CA GLN A 368 -11.67 -11.24 -2.56
C GLN A 368 -10.64 -12.31 -2.17
N LEU A 369 -10.90 -13.55 -2.58
CA LEU A 369 -10.03 -14.69 -2.33
C LEU A 369 -9.59 -15.29 -3.67
N ILE A 370 -8.28 -15.51 -3.79
CA ILE A 370 -7.65 -16.33 -4.81
C ILE A 370 -6.70 -17.22 -4.04
N ALA A 371 -7.02 -18.50 -3.84
CA ALA A 371 -6.30 -19.35 -2.89
C ALA A 371 -4.78 -19.36 -3.13
N GLY A 372 -4.35 -19.45 -4.41
CA GLY A 372 -2.93 -19.44 -4.77
C GLY A 372 -2.17 -18.17 -4.34
N PHE A 373 -2.86 -17.06 -4.11
CA PHE A 373 -2.23 -15.81 -3.66
C PHE A 373 -1.76 -15.88 -2.20
N SER A 374 -2.34 -16.76 -1.40
CA SER A 374 -1.84 -17.04 -0.05
C SER A 374 -0.53 -17.82 -0.07
N LEU A 375 -0.33 -18.70 -1.06
CA LEU A 375 0.96 -19.37 -1.29
C LEU A 375 2.03 -18.35 -1.72
N TYR A 376 1.70 -17.41 -2.60
CA TYR A 376 2.63 -16.32 -2.95
C TYR A 376 2.98 -15.42 -1.76
N TRP A 377 2.04 -15.18 -0.84
CA TRP A 377 2.32 -14.47 0.42
C TRP A 377 3.30 -15.26 1.31
N ALA A 378 3.12 -16.57 1.48
CA ALA A 378 4.08 -17.39 2.22
C ALA A 378 5.48 -17.34 1.60
N LEU A 379 5.55 -17.31 0.26
CA LEU A 379 6.81 -17.14 -0.46
C LEU A 379 7.42 -15.74 -0.26
N GLN A 380 6.62 -14.66 -0.16
CA GLN A 380 7.15 -13.32 0.18
C GLN A 380 7.89 -13.35 1.53
N VAL A 381 7.38 -14.09 2.52
CA VAL A 381 8.05 -14.27 3.82
C VAL A 381 9.38 -15.00 3.67
N CYS A 382 9.41 -16.06 2.85
CA CYS A 382 10.63 -16.81 2.55
C CYS A 382 11.67 -15.94 1.83
N ASP A 383 11.23 -15.20 0.81
CA ASP A 383 12.04 -14.30 -0.02
C ASP A 383 12.61 -13.16 0.85
N HIS A 384 11.78 -12.52 1.68
CA HIS A 384 12.22 -11.48 2.62
C HIS A 384 13.30 -11.99 3.59
N HIS A 385 13.11 -13.18 4.16
CA HIS A 385 14.09 -13.78 5.05
C HIS A 385 15.41 -14.11 4.32
N LEU A 386 15.33 -14.60 3.08
CA LEU A 386 16.51 -14.88 2.26
C LEU A 386 17.32 -13.60 2.00
N TYR A 387 16.65 -12.50 1.62
CA TYR A 387 17.33 -11.24 1.28
C TYR A 387 17.78 -10.44 2.52
N PHE A 388 16.97 -10.35 3.57
CA PHE A 388 17.19 -9.43 4.72
C PHE A 388 17.42 -10.12 6.07
N GLY A 389 17.24 -11.43 6.18
CA GLY A 389 17.68 -12.22 7.34
C GLY A 389 16.88 -11.99 8.64
N GLY A 390 15.73 -11.31 8.57
CA GLY A 390 14.90 -10.97 9.73
C GLY A 390 14.21 -12.17 10.39
N THR A 391 14.95 -13.01 11.12
CA THR A 391 14.46 -14.26 11.73
C THR A 391 13.23 -14.06 12.61
N GLN A 392 13.26 -13.11 13.55
CA GLN A 392 12.12 -12.86 14.45
C GLN A 392 10.88 -12.40 13.68
N PHE A 393 11.08 -11.57 12.66
CA PHE A 393 10.02 -11.06 11.82
C PHE A 393 9.37 -12.20 11.01
N ALA A 394 10.16 -12.97 10.27
CA ALA A 394 9.68 -14.12 9.52
C ALA A 394 8.95 -15.14 10.42
N ARG A 395 9.50 -15.39 11.61
CA ARG A 395 8.92 -16.32 12.59
C ARG A 395 7.55 -15.89 13.12
N SER A 396 7.24 -14.60 13.13
CA SER A 396 5.94 -14.08 13.56
C SER A 396 4.79 -14.48 12.63
N PHE A 397 5.11 -14.89 11.40
CA PHE A 397 4.12 -15.31 10.40
C PHE A 397 3.86 -16.81 10.37
N LEU A 398 4.68 -17.64 11.04
CA LEU A 398 4.55 -19.10 10.98
C LEU A 398 3.13 -19.61 11.28
N PRO A 399 2.44 -19.18 12.35
CA PRO A 399 1.10 -19.72 12.64
C PRO A 399 0.08 -19.46 11.51
N ARG A 400 0.27 -18.37 10.75
CA ARG A 400 -0.58 -18.04 9.60
C ARG A 400 -0.15 -18.80 8.35
N ILE A 401 1.16 -18.99 8.15
CA ILE A 401 1.69 -19.86 7.09
C ILE A 401 1.17 -21.28 7.29
N ASP A 402 1.21 -21.82 8.51
CA ASP A 402 0.70 -23.15 8.82
C ASP A 402 -0.79 -23.26 8.47
N GLY A 403 -1.61 -22.27 8.80
CA GLY A 403 -3.01 -22.22 8.39
C GLY A 403 -3.22 -22.24 6.87
N VAL A 404 -2.37 -21.54 6.09
CA VAL A 404 -2.39 -21.63 4.63
C VAL A 404 -2.00 -23.05 4.18
N LEU A 405 -0.93 -23.62 4.71
CA LEU A 405 -0.45 -24.95 4.32
C LEU A 405 -1.47 -26.05 4.63
N ASP A 406 -2.17 -25.96 5.76
CA ASP A 406 -3.21 -26.91 6.18
C ASP A 406 -4.46 -26.81 5.30
N PHE A 407 -4.83 -25.60 4.88
CA PHE A 407 -5.90 -25.42 3.90
C PHE A 407 -5.56 -26.17 2.60
N PHE A 408 -4.35 -26.00 2.06
CA PHE A 408 -3.96 -26.63 0.81
C PHE A 408 -3.85 -28.16 0.93
N ASP A 409 -3.30 -28.65 2.04
CA ASP A 409 -3.22 -30.10 2.35
C ASP A 409 -4.57 -30.81 2.25
N SER A 410 -5.63 -30.11 2.67
CA SER A 410 -6.98 -30.68 2.75
C SER A 410 -7.79 -30.53 1.46
N HIS A 411 -7.34 -29.73 0.50
CA HIS A 411 -8.19 -29.31 -0.63
C HIS A 411 -7.55 -29.37 -2.02
N ILE A 412 -6.25 -29.11 -2.16
CA ILE A 412 -5.64 -28.86 -3.48
C ILE A 412 -4.21 -29.42 -3.57
N ASP A 413 -4.05 -30.42 -4.43
CA ASP A 413 -2.75 -30.90 -4.89
C ASP A 413 -2.24 -30.06 -6.06
N SER A 414 -1.18 -29.27 -5.85
CA SER A 414 -0.58 -28.45 -6.91
C SER A 414 0.94 -28.34 -6.82
N MET A 415 1.60 -28.15 -7.97
CA MET A 415 3.05 -27.95 -8.02
C MET A 415 3.50 -26.64 -7.33
N LEU A 416 2.66 -25.59 -7.35
CA LEU A 416 2.92 -24.37 -6.59
C LEU A 416 2.96 -24.67 -5.08
N TYR A 417 2.02 -25.47 -4.58
CA TYR A 417 2.00 -25.88 -3.18
C TYR A 417 3.22 -26.72 -2.80
N ALA A 418 3.62 -27.69 -3.64
CA ALA A 418 4.86 -28.46 -3.44
C ALA A 418 6.10 -27.55 -3.36
N TYR A 419 6.18 -26.54 -4.23
CA TYR A 419 7.27 -25.56 -4.19
C TYR A 419 7.24 -24.72 -2.90
N VAL A 420 6.07 -24.28 -2.44
CA VAL A 420 5.94 -23.51 -1.19
C VAL A 420 6.37 -24.34 0.01
N LEU A 421 5.94 -25.61 0.10
CA LEU A 421 6.35 -26.51 1.18
C LEU A 421 7.88 -26.59 1.30
N GLN A 422 8.59 -26.68 0.17
CA GLN A 422 10.05 -26.72 0.15
C GLN A 422 10.68 -25.38 0.58
N GLN A 423 10.13 -24.25 0.15
CA GLN A 423 10.66 -22.94 0.57
C GLN A 423 10.39 -22.69 2.06
N VAL A 424 9.21 -23.06 2.55
CA VAL A 424 8.86 -22.95 3.98
C VAL A 424 9.70 -23.92 4.81
N ALA A 425 9.98 -25.14 4.34
CA ALA A 425 10.89 -26.07 5.01
C ALA A 425 12.29 -25.46 5.22
N ARG A 426 12.84 -24.83 4.17
CA ARG A 426 14.11 -24.08 4.26
C ARG A 426 14.01 -22.92 5.24
N LEU A 427 12.90 -22.17 5.22
CA LEU A 427 12.66 -21.07 6.16
C LEU A 427 12.65 -21.56 7.61
N VAL A 428 11.84 -22.57 7.94
CA VAL A 428 11.70 -23.08 9.30
C VAL A 428 13.00 -23.70 9.81
N HIS A 429 13.78 -24.35 8.93
CA HIS A 429 15.14 -24.78 9.26
C HIS A 429 16.01 -23.59 9.69
N ASN A 430 16.07 -22.54 8.87
CA ASN A 430 16.93 -21.37 9.10
C ASN A 430 16.54 -20.55 10.35
N ILE A 431 15.26 -20.53 10.74
CA ILE A 431 14.78 -19.78 11.93
C ILE A 431 14.76 -20.61 13.23
N GLY A 432 15.41 -21.79 13.23
CA GLY A 432 15.56 -22.64 14.40
C GLY A 432 14.31 -23.45 14.75
N ARG A 433 13.61 -23.97 13.73
CA ARG A 433 12.43 -24.84 13.83
C ARG A 433 12.55 -26.10 12.94
N PRO A 434 13.64 -26.89 13.07
CA PRO A 434 13.90 -28.00 12.14
C PRO A 434 12.86 -29.12 12.18
N GLY A 435 12.11 -29.30 13.27
CA GLY A 435 11.05 -30.33 13.36
C GLY A 435 9.93 -30.13 12.32
N TYR A 436 9.56 -28.88 12.03
CA TYR A 436 8.58 -28.55 10.99
C TYR A 436 9.15 -28.75 9.57
N ALA A 437 10.48 -28.61 9.39
CA ALA A 437 11.11 -28.75 8.08
C ALA A 437 10.89 -30.15 7.51
N THR A 438 11.14 -31.19 8.32
CA THR A 438 11.00 -32.58 7.90
C THR A 438 9.57 -32.94 7.52
N GLU A 439 8.57 -32.40 8.24
CA GLU A 439 7.17 -32.59 7.88
C GLU A 439 6.86 -31.99 6.51
N TYR A 440 7.23 -30.72 6.28
CA TYR A 440 6.97 -30.03 5.01
C TYR A 440 7.74 -30.65 3.84
N GLU A 441 8.97 -31.11 4.05
CA GLU A 441 9.75 -31.87 3.07
C GLU A 441 9.08 -33.19 2.69
N THR A 442 8.54 -33.92 3.69
CA THR A 442 7.86 -35.20 3.47
C THR A 442 6.57 -34.98 2.68
N ARG A 443 5.76 -33.97 3.05
CA ARG A 443 4.54 -33.58 2.32
C ARG A 443 4.86 -33.19 0.88
N ALA A 444 5.89 -32.37 0.67
CA ALA A 444 6.31 -31.96 -0.66
C ALA A 444 6.71 -33.16 -1.53
N LEU A 445 7.49 -34.10 -0.98
CA LEU A 445 7.91 -35.30 -1.71
C LEU A 445 6.72 -36.20 -2.08
N ALA A 446 5.80 -36.43 -1.15
CA ALA A 446 4.59 -37.21 -1.42
C ALA A 446 3.75 -36.57 -2.53
N LEU A 447 3.57 -35.24 -2.47
CA LEU A 447 2.82 -34.48 -3.46
C LEU A 447 3.48 -34.52 -4.85
N GLN A 448 4.80 -34.34 -4.94
CA GLN A 448 5.53 -34.49 -6.20
C GLN A 448 5.36 -35.87 -6.82
N GLN A 449 5.42 -36.93 -6.00
CA GLN A 449 5.23 -38.29 -6.45
C GLN A 449 3.80 -38.52 -6.97
N ALA A 450 2.79 -38.02 -6.24
CA ALA A 450 1.39 -38.11 -6.65
C ALA A 450 1.14 -37.35 -7.97
N ILE A 451 1.59 -36.10 -8.07
CA ILE A 451 1.45 -35.28 -9.29
C ILE A 451 2.14 -35.98 -10.47
N ARG A 452 3.34 -36.54 -10.28
CA ARG A 452 4.02 -37.26 -11.36
C ARG A 452 3.31 -38.56 -11.74
N ALA A 453 2.70 -39.25 -10.79
CA ALA A 453 1.96 -40.48 -11.07
C ALA A 453 0.64 -40.21 -11.83
N HIS A 454 -0.04 -39.12 -11.49
CA HIS A 454 -1.40 -38.85 -11.94
C HIS A 454 -1.53 -37.76 -13.01
N CYS A 455 -0.59 -36.82 -13.11
CA CYS A 455 -0.69 -35.65 -14.01
C CYS A 455 0.44 -35.61 -15.04
N TYR A 456 1.16 -36.72 -15.27
CA TYR A 456 2.21 -36.82 -16.28
C TYR A 456 1.83 -37.84 -17.34
N GLY A 457 1.55 -37.36 -18.56
CA GLY A 457 1.16 -38.19 -19.71
C GLY A 457 2.31 -38.96 -20.36
N GLY A 458 3.42 -39.19 -19.65
CA GLY A 458 4.62 -39.86 -20.17
C GLY A 458 5.56 -38.96 -20.99
N HIS A 459 5.07 -37.83 -21.51
CA HIS A 459 5.88 -36.85 -22.23
C HIS A 459 5.81 -35.45 -21.61
N PHE A 460 4.60 -34.95 -21.36
CA PHE A 460 4.32 -33.65 -20.74
C PHE A 460 3.46 -33.79 -19.48
N PHE A 461 3.48 -32.78 -18.62
CA PHE A 461 2.51 -32.65 -17.55
C PHE A 461 1.21 -32.04 -18.07
N THR A 462 0.09 -32.46 -17.48
CA THR A 462 -1.25 -32.00 -17.84
C THR A 462 -1.78 -31.04 -16.78
N ASP A 463 -2.67 -30.11 -17.18
CA ASP A 463 -3.34 -29.17 -16.27
C ASP A 463 -4.41 -29.86 -15.39
N SER A 464 -4.77 -31.09 -15.75
CA SER A 464 -5.66 -32.02 -15.05
C SER A 464 -4.94 -33.35 -14.77
N THR A 465 -5.65 -34.36 -14.28
CA THR A 465 -5.09 -35.73 -14.25
C THR A 465 -4.99 -36.28 -15.67
N ALA A 466 -3.93 -37.04 -15.94
CA ALA A 466 -3.55 -37.51 -17.26
C ALA A 466 -4.58 -38.47 -17.88
N ASP A 467 -5.43 -39.10 -17.07
CA ASP A 467 -6.51 -40.00 -17.50
C ASP A 467 -7.70 -39.28 -18.13
N ILE A 468 -7.92 -38.00 -17.77
CA ILE A 468 -9.00 -37.15 -18.32
C ILE A 468 -8.46 -36.02 -19.20
N ALA A 469 -7.15 -35.93 -19.36
CA ALA A 469 -6.50 -34.88 -20.14
C ALA A 469 -6.85 -35.00 -21.62
N ASP A 470 -7.27 -33.88 -22.19
CA ASP A 470 -7.52 -33.71 -23.61
C ASP A 470 -6.49 -32.75 -24.24
N ASP A 471 -6.68 -32.46 -25.53
CA ASP A 471 -5.86 -31.52 -26.31
C ASP A 471 -5.85 -30.10 -25.71
N LEU A 472 -6.79 -29.72 -24.84
CA LEU A 472 -6.80 -28.39 -24.20
C LEU A 472 -6.13 -28.37 -22.82
N SER A 473 -5.67 -29.53 -22.35
CA SER A 473 -5.15 -29.74 -21.00
C SER A 473 -3.64 -29.51 -20.87
N TYR A 474 -3.03 -28.75 -21.78
CA TYR A 474 -1.58 -28.51 -21.82
C TYR A 474 -1.25 -27.02 -21.79
N SER A 475 -0.49 -26.61 -20.76
CA SER A 475 0.00 -25.24 -20.61
C SER A 475 1.51 -25.16 -20.39
N GLN A 476 2.11 -24.07 -20.89
CA GLN A 476 3.50 -23.71 -20.60
C GLN A 476 3.73 -23.50 -19.10
N HIS A 477 2.69 -23.00 -18.42
CA HIS A 477 2.69 -22.76 -16.99
C HIS A 477 2.89 -24.05 -16.18
N CYS A 478 2.16 -25.12 -16.52
CA CYS A 478 2.30 -26.41 -15.86
C CYS A 478 3.71 -26.99 -16.05
N GLN A 479 4.28 -26.89 -17.25
CA GLN A 479 5.65 -27.36 -17.49
C GLN A 479 6.69 -26.57 -16.69
N ALA A 480 6.56 -25.24 -16.64
CA ALA A 480 7.44 -24.39 -15.85
C ALA A 480 7.38 -24.75 -14.35
N PHE A 481 6.18 -24.93 -13.80
CA PHE A 481 6.02 -25.34 -12.40
C PHE A 481 6.52 -26.75 -12.13
N ALA A 482 6.44 -27.67 -13.10
CA ALA A 482 7.02 -29.01 -12.94
C ALA A 482 8.53 -28.93 -12.72
N VAL A 483 9.20 -28.01 -13.42
CA VAL A 483 10.63 -27.75 -13.25
C VAL A 483 10.92 -27.05 -11.92
N ILE A 484 10.23 -25.95 -11.61
CA ILE A 484 10.46 -25.12 -10.40
C ILE A 484 10.18 -25.89 -9.12
N SER A 485 9.17 -26.76 -9.12
CA SER A 485 8.79 -27.58 -7.97
C SER A 485 9.63 -28.85 -7.83
N TRP A 486 10.59 -29.10 -8.74
CA TRP A 486 11.36 -30.36 -8.82
C TRP A 486 10.52 -31.63 -9.07
N THR A 487 9.27 -31.48 -9.53
CA THR A 487 8.41 -32.61 -9.91
C THR A 487 8.88 -33.26 -11.23
N ALA A 488 9.43 -32.44 -12.14
CA ALA A 488 10.13 -32.91 -13.33
C ALA A 488 11.51 -33.48 -12.95
N ARG A 489 11.83 -34.66 -13.49
CA ARG A 489 13.18 -35.23 -13.37
C ARG A 489 14.20 -34.31 -14.04
N PRO A 490 15.45 -34.25 -13.55
CA PRO A 490 16.49 -33.43 -14.15
C PRO A 490 16.61 -33.57 -15.67
N ASP A 491 16.57 -34.81 -16.16
CA ASP A 491 16.71 -35.13 -17.59
C ASP A 491 15.51 -34.67 -18.45
N ASP A 492 14.35 -34.48 -17.84
CA ASP A 492 13.13 -34.03 -18.53
C ASP A 492 13.10 -32.50 -18.72
N ARG A 493 13.82 -31.72 -17.88
CA ARG A 493 13.59 -30.26 -17.74
C ARG A 493 13.84 -29.49 -19.03
N ALA A 494 14.97 -29.76 -19.68
CA ALA A 494 15.34 -29.09 -20.93
C ALA A 494 14.27 -29.33 -22.00
N ARG A 495 13.93 -30.61 -22.23
CA ARG A 495 12.92 -31.04 -23.20
C ARG A 495 11.54 -30.43 -22.92
N LEU A 496 11.08 -30.51 -21.66
CA LEU A 496 9.77 -29.98 -21.26
C LEU A 496 9.64 -28.50 -21.61
N LEU A 497 10.64 -27.68 -21.30
CA LEU A 497 10.59 -26.24 -21.57
C LEU A 497 10.83 -25.91 -23.04
N THR A 498 11.78 -26.56 -23.71
CA THR A 498 12.07 -26.25 -25.12
C THR A 498 10.89 -26.59 -26.02
N GLU A 499 10.30 -27.77 -25.85
CA GLU A 499 9.19 -28.24 -26.69
C GLU A 499 7.89 -27.52 -26.37
N SER A 500 7.51 -27.37 -25.10
CA SER A 500 6.22 -26.76 -24.74
C SER A 500 6.13 -25.28 -25.10
N PHE A 501 7.26 -24.58 -25.15
CA PHE A 501 7.28 -23.18 -25.58
C PHE A 501 7.41 -23.05 -27.10
N ALA A 502 7.97 -24.03 -27.80
CA ALA A 502 8.01 -24.03 -29.27
C ALA A 502 6.65 -24.38 -29.89
N ASP A 503 5.88 -25.24 -29.22
CA ASP A 503 4.60 -25.72 -29.72
C ASP A 503 3.46 -24.70 -29.49
N PRO A 504 2.79 -24.22 -30.56
CA PRO A 504 1.66 -23.29 -30.45
C PRO A 504 0.41 -23.93 -29.81
N HIS A 505 0.35 -25.25 -29.69
CA HIS A 505 -0.75 -25.98 -29.06
C HIS A 505 -0.87 -25.68 -27.56
N PHE A 506 0.26 -25.40 -26.89
CA PHE A 506 0.26 -25.13 -25.46
C PHE A 506 -0.31 -23.75 -25.15
N SER A 507 -1.18 -23.71 -24.14
CA SER A 507 -1.63 -22.45 -23.55
C SER A 507 -0.42 -21.66 -23.04
N LYS A 508 -0.28 -20.42 -23.53
CA LYS A 508 0.86 -19.55 -23.22
C LYS A 508 0.80 -19.02 -21.80
N CYS A 509 1.96 -18.84 -21.17
CA CYS A 509 2.04 -18.09 -19.91
C CYS A 509 1.54 -16.65 -20.11
N SER A 510 0.74 -16.15 -19.18
CA SER A 510 0.44 -14.71 -19.07
C SER A 510 1.73 -13.93 -18.74
N CYS A 511 1.74 -12.60 -18.95
CA CYS A 511 2.90 -11.75 -18.62
C CYS A 511 3.35 -11.93 -17.15
N MET A 512 2.41 -11.89 -16.20
CA MET A 512 2.68 -12.17 -14.79
C MET A 512 3.33 -13.55 -14.58
N MET A 513 2.91 -14.56 -15.35
CA MET A 513 3.37 -15.93 -15.20
C MET A 513 4.63 -16.27 -16.03
N GLN A 514 5.04 -15.40 -16.97
CA GLN A 514 6.36 -15.50 -17.62
C GLN A 514 7.50 -15.47 -16.60
N PHE A 515 7.29 -14.85 -15.43
CA PHE A 515 8.25 -14.88 -14.33
C PHE A 515 8.51 -16.30 -13.79
N CYS A 516 7.51 -17.18 -13.79
CA CYS A 516 7.73 -18.58 -13.41
C CYS A 516 8.52 -19.32 -14.50
N ALA A 517 8.24 -19.06 -15.77
CA ALA A 517 9.04 -19.61 -16.86
C ALA A 517 10.52 -19.18 -16.75
N LEU A 518 10.75 -17.93 -16.37
CA LEU A 518 12.08 -17.38 -16.14
C LEU A 518 12.85 -18.04 -15.01
N TRP A 519 12.18 -18.49 -13.96
CA TRP A 519 12.83 -19.28 -12.92
C TRP A 519 13.05 -20.74 -13.31
N ALA A 520 12.23 -21.27 -14.21
CA ALA A 520 12.36 -22.63 -14.71
C ALA A 520 13.54 -22.78 -15.68
N LEU A 521 13.76 -21.81 -16.58
CA LEU A 521 14.77 -21.88 -17.63
C LEU A 521 16.21 -22.12 -17.08
N PRO A 522 16.71 -21.40 -16.05
CA PRO A 522 18.03 -21.63 -15.48
C PRO A 522 18.18 -23.02 -14.86
N LEU A 523 17.08 -23.60 -14.35
CA LEU A 523 17.05 -24.96 -13.77
C LEU A 523 17.06 -26.05 -14.84
N ALA A 524 16.74 -25.72 -16.08
CA ALA A 524 16.79 -26.59 -17.25
C ALA A 524 18.14 -26.57 -17.96
N GLY A 525 19.00 -25.59 -17.68
CA GLY A 525 20.38 -25.51 -18.16
C GLY A 525 20.70 -24.15 -18.79
N ASP A 526 22.00 -23.83 -18.86
CA ASP A 526 22.45 -22.54 -19.39
C ASP A 526 22.16 -22.38 -20.88
N GLU A 527 22.35 -23.43 -21.67
CA GLU A 527 22.04 -23.43 -23.11
C GLU A 527 20.55 -23.17 -23.37
N VAL A 528 19.67 -23.79 -22.59
CA VAL A 528 18.21 -23.60 -22.69
C VAL A 528 17.85 -22.17 -22.33
N TYR A 529 18.40 -21.63 -21.25
CA TYR A 529 18.14 -20.24 -20.87
C TYR A 529 18.59 -19.26 -21.98
N GLU A 530 19.82 -19.42 -22.49
CA GLU A 530 20.39 -18.52 -23.48
C GLU A 530 19.66 -18.59 -24.82
N SER A 531 19.18 -19.77 -25.24
CA SER A 531 18.38 -19.90 -26.47
C SER A 531 17.03 -19.17 -26.37
N PHE A 532 16.49 -19.03 -25.16
CA PHE A 532 15.22 -18.33 -24.92
C PHE A 532 15.39 -16.82 -24.76
N TRP A 533 16.58 -16.33 -24.41
CA TRP A 533 16.84 -14.93 -24.10
C TRP A 533 16.33 -13.93 -25.16
N PRO A 534 16.54 -14.15 -26.48
CA PRO A 534 16.01 -13.24 -27.49
C PRO A 534 14.48 -13.19 -27.49
N ARG A 535 13.83 -14.35 -27.40
CA ARG A 535 12.36 -14.48 -27.42
C ARG A 535 11.71 -13.96 -26.16
N LEU A 536 12.38 -14.16 -25.01
CA LEU A 536 11.94 -13.65 -23.73
C LEU A 536 11.72 -12.14 -23.81
N LEU A 537 12.69 -11.41 -24.35
CA LEU A 537 12.66 -9.95 -24.39
C LEU A 537 11.75 -9.36 -25.47
N ASP A 538 11.08 -10.19 -26.29
CA ASP A 538 10.27 -9.72 -27.41
C ASP A 538 9.05 -8.90 -26.98
N SER A 539 8.35 -9.30 -25.92
CA SER A 539 7.20 -8.53 -25.42
C SER A 539 7.63 -7.11 -25.02
N TRP A 540 8.77 -6.96 -24.33
CA TRP A 540 9.34 -5.65 -24.01
C TRP A 540 9.82 -4.87 -25.24
N ARG A 541 10.36 -5.53 -26.27
CA ARG A 541 10.70 -4.87 -27.54
C ARG A 541 9.47 -4.31 -28.24
N LYS A 542 8.35 -5.05 -28.24
CA LYS A 542 7.08 -4.61 -28.82
C LYS A 542 6.49 -3.42 -28.05
N MET A 543 6.49 -3.48 -26.72
CA MET A 543 6.08 -2.35 -25.87
C MET A 543 6.89 -1.08 -26.18
N LEU A 544 8.21 -1.20 -26.32
CA LEU A 544 9.07 -0.07 -26.70
C LEU A 544 8.77 0.45 -28.11
N ALA A 545 8.49 -0.42 -29.07
CA ALA A 545 8.10 -0.03 -30.42
C ALA A 545 6.78 0.75 -30.46
N ASN A 546 5.91 0.55 -29.45
CA ASN A 546 4.68 1.33 -29.25
C ASN A 546 4.91 2.66 -28.51
N ASN A 547 6.17 3.09 -28.32
CA ASN A 547 6.56 4.31 -27.59
C ASN A 547 6.12 4.33 -26.13
N LEU A 548 5.91 3.17 -25.50
CA LEU A 548 5.59 3.11 -24.08
C LEU A 548 6.79 3.57 -23.24
N THR A 549 6.49 4.42 -22.25
CA THR A 549 7.48 4.93 -21.30
C THR A 549 7.41 4.24 -19.94
N THR A 550 6.42 3.37 -19.74
CA THR A 550 6.24 2.42 -18.63
C THR A 550 5.80 1.06 -19.18
N TRP A 551 5.84 -0.01 -18.39
CA TRP A 551 5.43 -1.33 -18.88
C TRP A 551 3.94 -1.58 -18.75
N GLU A 552 3.32 -2.12 -19.80
CA GLU A 552 1.91 -2.51 -19.80
C GLU A 552 1.67 -3.85 -19.08
N GLU A 553 0.44 -4.10 -18.64
CA GLU A 553 0.05 -5.32 -17.89
C GLU A 553 0.19 -6.61 -18.73
N VAL A 554 -0.27 -6.57 -19.99
CA VAL A 554 -0.29 -7.69 -20.93
C VAL A 554 -0.24 -7.18 -22.37
N ASP A 555 0.48 -7.90 -23.23
CA ASP A 555 0.65 -7.60 -24.66
C ASP A 555 -0.58 -7.97 -25.52
N VAL A 556 -1.62 -8.56 -24.94
CA VAL A 556 -2.85 -9.00 -25.65
C VAL A 556 -4.09 -8.17 -25.29
N ARG A 557 -4.21 -7.67 -24.06
CA ARG A 557 -5.32 -6.80 -23.61
C ARG A 557 -4.74 -5.59 -22.90
N GLN A 558 -4.49 -4.53 -23.65
CA GLN A 558 -3.91 -3.27 -23.17
C GLN A 558 -4.89 -2.54 -22.25
N ARG A 559 -5.00 -2.97 -20.99
CA ARG A 559 -5.84 -2.31 -19.99
C ARG A 559 -5.05 -1.29 -19.19
N SER A 560 -3.85 -1.61 -18.73
CA SER A 560 -2.96 -0.68 -18.02
C SER A 560 -1.62 -0.55 -18.73
N ASP A 561 -1.22 0.68 -19.03
CA ASP A 561 0.08 1.03 -19.65
C ASP A 561 1.21 1.22 -18.62
N CYS A 562 0.91 1.05 -17.33
CA CYS A 562 1.87 1.08 -16.24
C CYS A 562 1.51 0.01 -15.21
N HIS A 563 2.24 -1.10 -15.20
CA HIS A 563 1.98 -2.24 -14.35
C HIS A 563 3.27 -2.80 -13.75
N ALA A 564 3.33 -2.85 -12.42
CA ALA A 564 4.56 -3.11 -11.68
C ALA A 564 5.18 -4.48 -12.00
N TRP A 565 4.34 -5.52 -12.10
CA TRP A 565 4.79 -6.90 -12.34
C TRP A 565 5.51 -7.07 -13.68
N SER A 566 5.37 -6.14 -14.62
CA SER A 566 5.98 -6.22 -15.96
C SER A 566 7.42 -5.73 -15.97
N SER A 567 7.94 -5.27 -14.82
CA SER A 567 9.34 -4.83 -14.63
C SER A 567 10.32 -5.99 -14.42
N VAL A 568 9.96 -7.18 -14.90
CA VAL A 568 10.78 -8.40 -14.93
C VAL A 568 12.23 -8.18 -15.41
N PRO A 569 12.52 -7.31 -16.41
CA PRO A 569 13.89 -7.09 -16.84
C PRO A 569 14.85 -6.74 -15.70
N ILE A 570 14.37 -6.06 -14.65
CA ILE A 570 15.17 -5.75 -13.45
C ILE A 570 15.74 -7.02 -12.84
N TYR A 571 14.89 -8.01 -12.59
CA TYR A 571 15.29 -9.27 -11.97
C TYR A 571 16.25 -10.04 -12.87
N GLU A 572 15.94 -10.17 -14.16
CA GLU A 572 16.75 -10.92 -15.12
C GLU A 572 18.13 -10.29 -15.32
N TYR A 573 18.19 -8.96 -15.45
CA TYR A 573 19.47 -8.26 -15.57
C TYR A 573 20.33 -8.42 -14.32
N CYS A 574 19.75 -8.35 -13.13
CA CYS A 574 20.49 -8.48 -11.88
C CYS A 574 20.91 -9.92 -11.56
N THR A 575 20.02 -10.89 -11.76
CA THR A 575 20.20 -12.27 -11.24
C THR A 575 20.74 -13.26 -12.27
N GLU A 576 20.46 -13.06 -13.55
CA GLU A 576 20.88 -13.94 -14.65
C GLU A 576 22.01 -13.30 -15.44
N LEU A 577 21.85 -12.06 -15.92
CA LEU A 577 22.89 -11.42 -16.73
C LEU A 577 24.10 -11.01 -15.89
N ALA A 578 23.89 -10.18 -14.87
CA ALA A 578 24.94 -9.79 -13.92
C ALA A 578 25.29 -10.92 -12.94
N GLY A 579 24.33 -11.82 -12.69
CA GLY A 579 24.60 -13.11 -12.06
C GLY A 579 24.61 -13.12 -10.54
N ILE A 580 23.99 -12.16 -9.84
CA ILE A 580 23.95 -12.15 -8.37
C ILE A 580 22.64 -12.74 -7.84
N ARG A 581 22.75 -13.78 -7.01
CA ARG A 581 21.60 -14.34 -6.27
C ARG A 581 21.95 -14.62 -4.82
N PRO A 582 21.14 -14.16 -3.85
CA PRO A 582 21.25 -14.63 -2.48
C PRO A 582 21.04 -16.15 -2.37
N ILE A 583 21.90 -16.84 -1.62
CA ILE A 583 21.80 -18.29 -1.36
C ILE A 583 21.82 -18.62 0.14
N ALA A 584 21.94 -17.61 1.00
CA ALA A 584 21.82 -17.74 2.44
C ALA A 584 21.09 -16.53 3.05
N PRO A 585 20.38 -16.71 4.19
CA PRO A 585 19.59 -15.65 4.82
C PRO A 585 20.36 -14.34 5.05
N GLY A 586 19.66 -13.21 4.87
CA GLY A 586 20.26 -11.88 4.98
C GLY A 586 21.26 -11.57 3.87
N SER A 587 21.20 -12.28 2.75
CA SER A 587 22.19 -12.22 1.67
C SER A 587 23.63 -12.43 2.18
N THR A 588 23.81 -13.20 3.27
CA THR A 588 25.12 -13.47 3.87
C THR A 588 26.04 -14.30 2.98
N LYS A 589 25.45 -15.01 2.01
CA LYS A 589 26.15 -15.65 0.90
C LYS A 589 25.39 -15.37 -0.39
N VAL A 590 26.13 -15.07 -1.44
CA VAL A 590 25.60 -14.88 -2.79
C VAL A 590 26.26 -15.88 -3.75
N LEU A 591 25.48 -16.40 -4.67
CA LEU A 591 25.97 -17.03 -5.89
C LEU A 591 26.31 -15.92 -6.88
N PHE A 592 27.51 -15.98 -7.44
CA PHE A 592 27.94 -15.16 -8.57
C PHE A 592 28.11 -16.05 -9.80
N LYS A 593 27.15 -15.97 -10.72
CA LYS A 593 27.12 -16.76 -11.97
C LYS A 593 26.63 -15.87 -13.13
N PRO A 594 27.50 -14.99 -13.69
CA PRO A 594 27.13 -14.13 -14.81
C PRO A 594 27.00 -14.93 -16.11
N ARG A 595 26.10 -14.50 -17.00
CA ARG A 595 25.91 -15.08 -18.34
C ARG A 595 26.63 -14.25 -19.40
N LEU A 596 27.92 -14.53 -19.57
CA LEU A 596 28.82 -13.77 -20.44
C LEU A 596 28.44 -13.84 -21.94
N GLY A 597 27.74 -14.89 -22.37
CA GLY A 597 27.31 -15.05 -23.77
C GLY A 597 26.17 -14.14 -24.21
N LEU A 598 25.49 -13.47 -23.26
CA LEU A 598 24.27 -12.69 -23.55
C LEU A 598 24.52 -11.20 -23.78
N ASN A 599 25.70 -10.68 -23.43
CA ASN A 599 26.09 -9.29 -23.65
C ASN A 599 27.62 -9.18 -23.77
N GLN A 600 28.12 -8.13 -24.43
CA GLN A 600 29.58 -7.90 -24.56
C GLN A 600 30.21 -7.35 -23.28
N GLU A 601 29.44 -6.58 -22.53
CA GLU A 601 29.87 -5.99 -21.27
C GLU A 601 28.68 -5.81 -20.32
N VAL A 602 28.96 -5.88 -19.03
CA VAL A 602 28.03 -5.51 -17.97
C VAL A 602 28.80 -4.77 -16.90
N GLN A 603 28.21 -3.68 -16.42
CA GLN A 603 28.49 -3.15 -15.10
C GLN A 603 27.19 -3.22 -14.31
N ALA A 604 27.23 -3.36 -12.99
CA ALA A 604 26.01 -3.34 -12.20
C ALA A 604 26.32 -2.98 -10.76
N THR A 605 25.36 -2.32 -10.13
CA THR A 605 25.35 -2.07 -8.69
C THR A 605 24.03 -2.59 -8.16
N ILE A 606 24.09 -3.65 -7.35
CA ILE A 606 22.92 -4.43 -6.93
C ILE A 606 22.88 -4.47 -5.42
N ALA A 607 21.72 -4.18 -4.83
CA ALA A 607 21.52 -4.35 -3.40
C ALA A 607 21.58 -5.85 -3.03
N ALA A 608 22.33 -6.17 -1.98
CA ALA A 608 22.51 -7.55 -1.49
C ALA A 608 22.09 -7.61 -0.02
N GLY A 609 20.79 -7.42 0.22
CA GLY A 609 20.21 -7.29 1.55
C GLY A 609 20.35 -5.88 2.13
N LYS A 610 20.23 -5.77 3.47
CA LYS A 610 20.15 -4.47 4.17
C LYS A 610 21.46 -3.68 4.13
N ASP A 611 22.57 -4.38 4.31
CA ASP A 611 23.85 -3.75 4.62
C ASP A 611 24.85 -3.81 3.46
N ASN A 612 24.60 -4.63 2.44
CA ASN A 612 25.58 -4.91 1.39
C ASN A 612 25.13 -4.42 0.01
N ILE A 613 26.11 -4.11 -0.82
CA ILE A 613 25.96 -3.78 -2.24
C ILE A 613 26.98 -4.60 -3.02
N ALA A 614 26.55 -5.27 -4.08
CA ALA A 614 27.42 -5.93 -5.05
C ALA A 614 27.72 -4.97 -6.20
N ILE A 615 29.00 -4.70 -6.46
CA ILE A 615 29.48 -3.94 -7.61
C ILE A 615 30.13 -4.93 -8.56
N ILE A 616 29.58 -5.05 -9.77
CA ILE A 616 29.96 -6.06 -10.76
C ILE A 616 30.45 -5.32 -12.00
N SER A 617 31.53 -5.81 -12.59
CA SER A 617 31.95 -5.40 -13.92
C SER A 617 32.61 -6.57 -14.64
N TRP A 618 32.22 -6.80 -15.88
CA TRP A 618 32.89 -7.72 -16.79
C TRP A 618 32.74 -7.24 -18.23
N ALA A 619 33.69 -7.62 -19.08
CA ALA A 619 33.66 -7.43 -20.52
C ALA A 619 34.27 -8.67 -21.18
N THR A 620 33.70 -9.10 -22.31
CA THR A 620 34.28 -10.17 -23.12
C THR A 620 35.32 -9.57 -24.07
N GLU A 621 36.56 -10.05 -23.99
CA GLU A 621 37.59 -9.72 -24.99
C GLU A 621 37.26 -10.43 -26.32
N HIS A 622 37.21 -9.67 -27.42
CA HIS A 622 37.04 -10.21 -28.78
C HIS A 622 38.34 -10.76 -29.34
#